data_AF-A0A660VKN3-F1
#
_entry.id   AF-A0A660VKN3-F1
#
_cell.length_a   1.000
_cell.length_b   1.000
_cell.length_c   1.000
_cell.angle_alpha   90.00
_cell.angle_beta   90.00
_cell.angle_gamma   90.00
#
_symmetry.space_group_name_H-M   'P 1'
#
loop_
_entity.id
_entity.type
_entity.pdbx_description
1 polymer ?
#
loop_
_entity_poly.entity_id
_entity_poly.type
_entity_poly.pdbx_seq_one_letter_code
_entity_poly.pdbx_strand_id
1 'polypeptide(L)'
;MKDFLKFDVMITPKFITAIFYVFSALAVLMGIIAIIGGLAMERGGGQAVLMGLFMLVFGPVFVRIWCEVIIVFFKMNDHLGAIAKDITEMKGGAKAE
;
A
#
# COMPACT_ATOMS: atom_id res chain seq x y z
N MET A 1 23.92 12.82 -11.41
CA MET A 1 23.35 11.45 -11.57
C MET A 1 24.07 10.45 -10.67
N LYS A 2 24.24 10.74 -9.37
CA LYS A 2 24.98 9.89 -8.42
C LYS A 2 24.26 9.73 -7.08
N ASP A 3 22.97 10.09 -7.04
CA ASP A 3 22.12 10.04 -5.85
C ASP A 3 21.10 8.88 -5.86
N PHE A 4 21.02 8.11 -6.95
CA PHE A 4 20.21 6.88 -7.00
C PHE A 4 20.76 5.75 -6.12
N LEU A 5 22.00 5.91 -5.61
CA LEU A 5 22.66 4.98 -4.69
C LEU A 5 22.75 5.52 -3.25
N LYS A 6 22.17 6.69 -2.98
CA LYS A 6 21.91 7.08 -1.60
C LYS A 6 20.55 6.51 -1.21
N PHE A 7 20.53 5.64 -0.23
CA PHE A 7 19.34 5.16 0.49
C PHE A 7 18.54 6.29 1.19
N ASP A 8 18.74 7.55 0.80
CA ASP A 8 18.14 8.76 1.35
C ASP A 8 16.66 8.88 0.95
N VAL A 9 16.30 8.37 -0.23
CA VAL A 9 14.92 8.30 -0.68
C VAL A 9 14.43 6.87 -0.51
N MET A 10 13.47 6.66 0.40
CA MET A 10 12.83 5.36 0.56
C MET A 10 12.17 4.92 -0.75
N ILE A 11 12.72 3.86 -1.37
CA ILE A 11 12.13 3.17 -2.54
C ILE A 11 10.93 2.32 -2.11
N THR A 12 10.96 1.85 -0.86
CA THR A 12 9.95 1.00 -0.21
C THR A 12 8.50 1.47 -0.40
N PRO A 13 8.13 2.74 -0.10
CA PRO A 13 6.75 3.20 -0.30
C PRO A 13 6.32 3.14 -1.77
N LYS A 14 7.19 3.50 -2.72
CA LYS A 14 6.86 3.44 -4.17
C LYS A 14 6.65 2.01 -4.65
N PHE A 15 7.45 1.07 -4.15
CA PHE A 15 7.33 -0.35 -4.46
C PHE A 15 6.03 -0.95 -3.91
N ILE A 16 5.65 -0.59 -2.67
CA ILE A 16 4.39 -1.02 -2.06
C ILE A 16 3.19 -0.53 -2.88
N THR A 17 3.19 0.72 -3.36
CA THR A 17 2.10 1.25 -4.18
C THR A 17 1.93 0.48 -5.51
N ALA A 18 3.02 0.06 -6.14
CA ALA A 18 2.95 -0.76 -7.35
C ALA A 18 2.36 -2.16 -7.07
N ILE A 19 2.79 -2.81 -5.99
CA ILE A 19 2.22 -4.09 -5.54
C ILE A 19 0.73 -3.96 -5.21
N PHE A 20 0.32 -2.88 -4.55
CA PHE A 20 -1.09 -2.63 -4.22
C PHE A 20 -1.96 -2.68 -5.47
N TYR A 21 -1.57 -1.99 -6.55
CA TYR A 21 -2.37 -1.94 -7.77
C TYR A 21 -2.51 -3.34 -8.41
N VAL A 22 -1.44 -4.13 -8.40
CA VAL A 22 -1.44 -5.52 -8.88
C VAL A 22 -2.34 -6.40 -8.02
N PHE A 23 -2.21 -6.36 -6.69
CA PHE A 23 -3.03 -7.16 -5.78
C PHE A 23 -4.50 -6.75 -5.83
N SER A 24 -4.80 -5.46 -5.95
CA SER A 24 -6.16 -4.97 -6.10
C SER A 24 -6.78 -5.45 -7.42
N ALA A 25 -6.03 -5.41 -8.52
CA ALA A 25 -6.50 -5.96 -9.80
C ALA A 25 -6.75 -7.48 -9.72
N LEU A 26 -5.84 -8.23 -9.07
CA LEU A 26 -6.01 -9.66 -8.84
C LEU A 26 -7.23 -9.95 -7.95
N ALA A 27 -7.45 -9.19 -6.87
CA ALA A 27 -8.60 -9.36 -5.99
C ALA A 27 -9.93 -9.16 -6.74
N VAL A 28 -10.01 -8.14 -7.60
CA VAL A 28 -11.18 -7.90 -8.45
C VAL A 28 -11.36 -9.04 -9.46
N LEU A 29 -10.30 -9.48 -10.13
CA LEU A 29 -10.35 -10.61 -11.06
C LEU A 29 -10.83 -11.90 -10.38
N MET A 30 -10.28 -12.22 -9.21
CA MET A 30 -10.69 -13.39 -8.43
C MET A 30 -12.15 -13.30 -7.96
N GLY A 31 -12.61 -12.10 -7.56
CA GLY A 31 -14.02 -11.86 -7.23
C GLY A 31 -14.95 -12.11 -8.42
N ILE A 32 -14.58 -11.64 -9.61
CA ILE A 32 -15.34 -11.87 -10.85
C ILE A 32 -15.36 -13.37 -11.20
N ILE A 33 -14.22 -14.06 -11.11
CA ILE A 33 -14.13 -15.51 -11.36
C ILE A 33 -15.02 -16.28 -10.37
N ALA A 34 -15.02 -15.91 -9.10
CA ALA A 34 -15.87 -16.53 -8.08
C ALA A 34 -17.36 -16.32 -8.36
N ILE A 35 -17.77 -15.15 -8.85
CA ILE A 35 -19.15 -14.86 -9.26
C ILE A 35 -19.54 -15.73 -10.46
N ILE A 36 -18.72 -15.77 -11.52
CA ILE A 36 -19.01 -16.55 -12.72
C ILE A 36 -19.07 -18.05 -12.40
N GLY A 37 -18.12 -18.56 -11.62
CA GLY A 37 -18.10 -19.95 -11.17
C GLY A 37 -19.27 -20.31 -10.25
N GLY A 38 -19.71 -19.36 -9.41
CA GLY A 38 -20.91 -19.51 -8.59
C GLY A 38 -22.19 -19.57 -9.42
N LEU A 39 -22.31 -18.76 -10.48
CA LEU A 39 -23.45 -18.78 -11.40
C LEU A 39 -23.50 -20.03 -12.29
N ALA A 40 -22.34 -20.64 -12.58
CA ALA A 40 -22.25 -21.86 -13.37
C ALA A 40 -22.63 -23.15 -12.61
N MET A 41 -22.79 -23.09 -11.28
CA MET A 41 -23.20 -24.24 -10.46
C MET A 41 -24.72 -24.41 -10.44
N GLU A 42 -25.21 -25.58 -10.85
CA GLU A 42 -26.65 -25.92 -10.88
C GLU A 42 -27.33 -25.96 -9.50
N ARG A 43 -26.57 -26.13 -8.40
CA ARG A 43 -27.13 -26.15 -7.04
C ARG A 43 -26.13 -25.61 -6.01
N GLY A 44 -26.54 -24.63 -5.20
CA GLY A 44 -25.73 -24.08 -4.09
C GLY A 44 -24.79 -22.92 -4.43
N GLY A 45 -24.77 -22.44 -5.68
CA GLY A 45 -23.87 -21.37 -6.13
C GLY A 45 -24.12 -19.98 -5.54
N GLY A 46 -25.30 -19.72 -4.94
CA GLY A 46 -25.66 -18.42 -4.38
C GLY A 46 -24.72 -17.92 -3.29
N GLN A 47 -24.16 -18.82 -2.47
CA GLN A 47 -23.17 -18.45 -1.45
C GLN A 47 -21.85 -17.99 -2.07
N ALA A 48 -21.39 -18.65 -3.13
CA ALA A 48 -20.16 -18.28 -3.84
C ALA A 48 -20.30 -16.91 -4.54
N VAL A 49 -21.46 -16.64 -5.12
CA VAL A 49 -21.77 -15.33 -5.73
C VAL A 49 -21.81 -14.22 -4.68
N LEU A 50 -22.46 -14.46 -3.53
CA LEU A 50 -22.53 -13.48 -2.44
C LEU A 50 -21.13 -13.19 -1.87
N MET A 51 -20.31 -14.23 -1.67
CA MET A 51 -18.92 -14.06 -1.22
C MET A 51 -18.06 -13.35 -2.26
N GLY A 52 -18.20 -13.69 -3.54
CA GLY A 52 -17.49 -13.02 -4.62
C GLY A 52 -17.84 -11.52 -4.71
N LEU A 53 -19.12 -11.17 -4.51
CA LEU A 53 -19.56 -9.77 -4.47
C LEU A 53 -19.00 -9.02 -3.27
N PHE A 54 -19.02 -9.64 -2.08
CA PHE A 54 -18.38 -9.09 -0.88
C PHE A 54 -16.89 -8.87 -1.11
N MET A 55 -16.18 -9.84 -1.68
CA MET A 55 -14.76 -9.76 -1.95
C MET A 55 -14.41 -8.71 -3.01
N LEU A 56 -15.28 -8.50 -3.99
CA LEU A 56 -15.10 -7.48 -5.04
C LEU A 56 -15.22 -6.06 -4.48
N VAL A 57 -16.11 -5.83 -3.51
CA VAL A 57 -16.30 -4.51 -2.88
C VAL A 57 -15.35 -4.29 -1.71
N PHE A 58 -15.34 -5.21 -0.74
CA PHE A 58 -14.55 -5.07 0.48
C PHE A 58 -13.07 -5.41 0.28
N GLY A 59 -12.72 -6.30 -0.65
CA GLY A 59 -11.34 -6.73 -0.87
C GLY A 59 -10.40 -5.56 -1.23
N PRO A 60 -10.68 -4.79 -2.30
CA PRO A 60 -9.88 -3.63 -2.68
C PRO A 60 -9.82 -2.56 -1.59
N VAL A 61 -10.94 -2.34 -0.87
CA VAL A 61 -11.03 -1.35 0.21
C VAL A 61 -10.14 -1.74 1.39
N PHE A 62 -10.19 -3.01 1.83
CA PHE A 62 -9.36 -3.51 2.90
C PHE A 62 -7.87 -3.43 2.54
N VAL A 63 -7.52 -3.91 1.34
CA VAL A 63 -6.14 -3.88 0.82
C VAL A 63 -5.62 -2.44 0.74
N ARG A 64 -6.47 -1.47 0.38
CA ARG A 64 -6.10 -0.05 0.32
C ARG A 64 -5.77 0.52 1.70
N ILE A 65 -6.63 0.28 2.68
CA ILE A 65 -6.43 0.77 4.05
C ILE A 65 -5.14 0.17 4.63
N TRP A 66 -4.92 -1.13 4.44
CA TRP A 66 -3.71 -1.81 4.92
C TRP A 66 -2.43 -1.26 4.29
N CYS A 67 -2.40 -1.09 2.95
CA CYS A 67 -1.24 -0.52 2.28
C CYS A 67 -0.98 0.93 2.67
N GLU A 68 -2.03 1.74 2.83
CA GLU A 68 -1.90 3.15 3.21
C GLU A 68 -1.28 3.32 4.59
N VAL A 69 -1.70 2.51 5.57
CA VAL A 69 -1.12 2.51 6.91
C VAL A 69 0.38 2.17 6.87
N ILE A 70 0.79 1.16 6.10
CA ILE A 70 2.21 0.79 5.97
C ILE A 70 3.02 1.94 5.34
N ILE A 71 2.51 2.55 4.27
CA ILE A 71 3.19 3.68 3.62
C ILE A 71 3.29 4.88 4.58
N VAL A 72 2.25 5.15 5.35
CA VAL A 72 2.24 6.22 6.36
C VAL A 72 3.30 5.98 7.43
N PHE A 73 3.50 4.75 7.89
CA PHE A 73 4.59 4.41 8.83
C PHE A 73 5.97 4.72 8.24
N PHE A 74 6.23 4.32 6.99
CA PHE A 74 7.49 4.63 6.32
C PHE A 74 7.70 6.14 6.13
N LYS A 75 6.65 6.86 5.72
CA LYS A 75 6.71 8.33 5.61
C LYS A 75 6.97 9.00 6.95
N MET A 76 6.35 8.54 8.03
CA MET A 76 6.59 9.10 9.36
C MET A 76 8.06 8.97 9.78
N ASN A 77 8.70 7.85 9.45
CA ASN A 77 10.13 7.65 9.68
C ASN A 77 11.00 8.66 8.92
N ASP A 78 10.68 8.92 7.65
CA ASP A 78 11.41 9.93 6.84
C ASP A 78 11.26 11.35 7.42
N HIS A 79 10.07 11.72 7.87
CA HIS A 79 9.82 13.02 8.50
C HIS A 79 10.60 13.18 9.80
N LEU A 80 10.73 12.12 10.61
CA LEU A 80 11.57 12.12 11.82
C LEU A 80 13.04 12.35 11.49
N GLY A 81 13.55 11.70 10.44
CA GLY A 81 14.92 11.89 9.96
C GLY A 81 15.19 13.33 9.51
N ALA A 82 14.23 13.94 8.81
CA ALA A 82 14.32 15.34 8.39
C ALA A 82 14.38 16.30 9.59
N ILE A 83 13.51 16.12 10.58
CA ILE A 83 13.50 16.95 11.80
C ILE A 83 14.83 16.83 12.57
N ALA A 84 15.39 15.62 12.68
CA ALA A 84 16.67 15.41 13.36
C ALA A 84 17.83 16.13 12.67
N LYS A 85 17.82 16.16 11.32
CA LYS A 85 18.81 16.89 10.53
C LYS A 85 18.67 18.40 10.72
N ASP A 86 17.45 18.94 10.64
CA ASP A 86 17.17 20.37 10.83
C ASP A 86 17.63 20.86 12.21
N ILE A 87 17.38 20.08 13.27
CA ILE A 87 17.86 20.40 14.64
C ILE A 87 19.38 20.41 14.72
N THR A 88 20.05 19.51 13.99
CA THR A 88 21.52 19.42 13.98
C THR A 88 22.13 20.62 13.28
N GLU A 89 21.54 21.09 12.18
CA GLU A 89 21.97 22.29 11.46
C GLU A 89 21.78 23.56 12.30
N MET A 90 20.66 23.69 13.03
CA MET A 90 20.44 24.81 13.97
C MET A 90 21.48 24.84 15.10
N LYS A 91 21.86 23.68 15.65
CA LYS A 91 22.91 23.59 16.68
C LYS A 91 24.31 23.87 16.13
N GLY A 92 24.58 23.54 14.87
CA GLY A 92 25.83 23.84 14.20
C GLY A 92 26.01 25.34 13.94
N GLY A 93 24.94 26.04 13.55
CA GLY A 93 24.92 27.49 13.39
C GLY A 93 25.11 28.24 14.71
N ALA A 94 24.41 27.82 15.78
CA ALA A 94 24.52 28.44 17.10
C ALA A 94 25.87 28.25 17.82
N LYS A 95 26.78 27.44 17.26
CA LYS A 95 28.13 27.20 17.80
C LYS A 95 29.23 27.93 16.99
N ALA A 96 28.85 28.55 15.87
CA ALA A 96 29.75 29.31 14.99
C ALA A 96 29.64 30.83 15.21
N GLU A 97 28.67 31.27 16.02
CA GLU A 97 28.52 32.64 16.57
C GLU A 97 29.02 32.68 18.03
#